data_AF-A0A2T7NEY9-F1
#
_entry.id   AF-A0A2T7NEY9-F1
#
_cell.length_a   1.000
_cell.length_b   1.000
_cell.length_c   1.000
_cell.angle_alpha   90.00
_cell.angle_beta   90.00
_cell.angle_gamma   90.00
#
_symmetry.space_group_name_H-M   'P 1'
#
loop_
_entity.id
_entity.type
_entity.pdbx_description
1 polymer ?
#
loop_
_entity_poly.entity_id
_entity_poly.type
_entity_poly.pdbx_seq_one_letter_code
_entity_poly.pdbx_strand_id
1 'polypeptide(L)'
;MSDLLVPPKSDVLKFLDGSGPQPPREARVLIFRGDKAPPVVEEYRVGPLSDPTYCTLIKNPVRRNPVQFAFRPVGFVEYFTAVEYIMKQVDQEVGFILQESYEATFTDCGDKCLTTYPTPIGLHPLDFGVLANVDGSDPSLWKIEKVWYAGALYESTD
;
A
#
# COMPACT_ATOMS: atom_id res chain seq x y z
N MET A 1 0.46 -5.05 10.65
CA MET A 1 -0.29 -6.31 10.47
C MET A 1 0.23 -7.32 11.48
N SER A 2 -0.64 -8.13 12.07
CA SER A 2 -0.25 -9.24 12.94
C SER A 2 -1.04 -10.49 12.56
N ASP A 3 -0.38 -11.64 12.62
CA ASP A 3 -1.00 -12.95 12.36
C ASP A 3 -0.27 -14.05 13.15
N LEU A 4 -0.82 -15.26 13.19
CA LEU A 4 -0.20 -16.42 13.83
C LEU A 4 1.15 -16.76 13.16
N LEU A 5 2.21 -16.90 13.96
CA LEU A 5 3.45 -17.51 13.51
C LEU A 5 3.34 -19.02 13.69
N VAL A 6 3.21 -19.74 12.58
CA VAL A 6 3.07 -21.21 12.59
C VAL A 6 4.35 -21.85 13.14
N PRO A 7 4.28 -22.72 14.17
CA PRO A 7 5.45 -23.40 14.71
C PRO A 7 6.10 -24.36 13.70
N PRO A 8 7.38 -24.75 13.90
CA PRO A 8 8.02 -25.76 13.07
C PRO A 8 7.23 -27.08 13.08
N LYS A 9 7.02 -27.67 11.89
CA LYS A 9 6.26 -28.92 11.74
C LYS A 9 6.79 -30.05 12.64
N SER A 10 8.10 -30.14 12.80
CA SER A 10 8.74 -31.13 13.68
C SER A 10 8.27 -31.04 15.13
N ASP A 11 8.06 -29.83 15.65
CA ASP A 11 7.69 -29.61 17.03
C ASP A 11 6.20 -29.85 17.23
N VAL A 12 5.39 -29.50 16.23
CA VAL A 12 3.97 -29.84 16.18
C VAL A 12 3.76 -31.35 16.19
N LEU A 13 4.50 -32.10 15.35
CA LEU A 13 4.40 -33.56 15.30
C LEU A 13 4.79 -34.20 16.63
N LYS A 14 5.90 -33.77 17.25
CA LYS A 14 6.30 -34.27 18.58
C LYS A 14 5.19 -34.10 19.62
N PHE A 15 4.52 -32.94 19.63
CA PHE A 15 3.39 -32.70 20.52
C PHE A 15 2.18 -33.60 20.22
N LEU A 16 1.79 -33.70 18.95
CA LEU A 16 0.64 -34.51 18.54
C LEU A 16 0.85 -36.01 18.76
N ASP A 17 2.10 -36.48 18.62
CA ASP A 17 2.49 -37.87 18.88
C ASP A 17 2.73 -38.14 20.38
N GLY A 18 2.55 -37.14 21.26
CA GLY A 18 2.76 -37.26 22.71
C GLY A 18 4.22 -37.39 23.15
N SER A 19 5.18 -37.13 22.25
CA SER A 19 6.63 -37.26 22.47
C SER A 19 7.33 -35.93 22.79
N GLY A 20 6.60 -34.82 22.88
CA GLY A 20 7.13 -33.51 23.21
C GLY A 20 6.10 -32.53 23.77
N PRO A 21 6.54 -31.38 24.30
CA PRO A 21 5.65 -30.37 24.84
C PRO A 21 4.90 -29.62 23.74
N GLN A 22 3.80 -28.97 24.10
CA GLN A 22 3.07 -28.07 23.20
C GLN A 22 3.99 -26.91 22.75
N PRO A 23 4.14 -26.65 21.44
CA PRO A 23 4.93 -25.52 20.97
C PRO A 23 4.35 -24.19 21.45
N PRO A 24 5.19 -23.17 21.74
CA PRO A 24 4.70 -21.86 22.15
C PRO A 24 3.83 -21.26 21.04
N ARG A 25 2.72 -20.62 21.44
CA ARG A 25 1.87 -19.88 20.52
C ARG A 25 2.49 -18.49 20.33
N GLU A 26 2.83 -18.13 19.10
CA GLU A 26 3.53 -16.88 18.77
C GLU A 26 2.77 -16.11 17.68
N ALA A 27 2.95 -14.79 17.64
CA ALA A 27 2.50 -13.95 16.53
C ALA A 27 3.69 -13.48 15.69
N ARG A 28 3.46 -13.38 14.38
CA ARG A 28 4.29 -12.63 13.45
C ARG A 28 3.70 -11.23 13.31
N VAL A 29 4.48 -10.21 13.63
CA VAL A 29 4.08 -8.80 13.54
C VAL A 29 4.93 -8.11 12.47
N LEU A 30 4.26 -7.52 11.48
CA LEU A 30 4.89 -6.70 10.44
C LEU A 30 4.80 -5.23 10.84
N ILE A 31 5.95 -4.56 10.88
CA ILE A 31 6.08 -3.13 11.19
C ILE A 31 6.68 -2.41 9.98
N PHE A 32 6.01 -1.35 9.53
CA PHE A 32 6.52 -0.44 8.51
C PHE A 32 7.35 0.65 9.20
N ARG A 33 8.68 0.55 9.09
CA ARG A 33 9.65 1.47 9.71
C ARG A 33 9.92 2.66 8.80
N GLY A 34 8.92 3.51 8.65
CA GLY A 34 9.07 4.81 7.97
C GLY A 34 9.99 5.78 8.71
N ASP A 35 10.24 5.53 10.00
CA ASP A 35 11.13 6.30 10.87
C ASP A 35 12.63 6.05 10.60
N LYS A 36 12.99 5.05 9.80
CA LYS A 36 14.37 4.70 9.46
C LYS A 36 14.81 5.34 8.14
N ALA A 37 16.12 5.49 7.96
CA ALA A 37 16.74 5.96 6.73
C ALA A 37 17.78 4.93 6.21
N PRO A 38 17.51 4.21 5.09
CA PRO A 38 16.26 4.19 4.33
C PRO A 38 15.13 3.49 5.10
N PRO A 39 13.85 3.77 4.77
CA PRO A 39 12.72 3.11 5.40
C PRO A 39 12.68 1.62 5.02
N VAL A 40 12.16 0.79 5.92
CA VAL A 40 12.16 -0.67 5.75
C VAL A 40 10.89 -1.33 6.31
N VAL A 41 10.64 -2.58 5.93
CA VAL A 41 9.64 -3.43 6.57
C VAL A 41 10.34 -4.48 7.42
N GLU A 42 9.97 -4.56 8.70
CA GLU A 42 10.50 -5.50 9.67
C GLU A 42 9.45 -6.50 10.11
N GLU A 43 9.85 -7.76 10.26
CA GLU A 43 9.01 -8.82 10.80
C GLU A 43 9.51 -9.23 12.18
N TYR A 44 8.61 -9.27 13.15
CA TYR A 44 8.89 -9.62 14.53
C TYR A 44 8.15 -10.88 14.93
N ARG A 45 8.84 -11.71 15.71
CA ARG A 45 8.26 -12.81 16.47
C ARG A 45 7.93 -12.29 17.86
N VAL A 46 6.65 -12.38 18.23
CA VAL A 46 6.12 -11.92 19.51
C VAL A 46 5.48 -13.09 20.23
N GLY A 47 5.84 -13.32 21.49
CA GLY A 47 5.30 -14.43 22.26
C GLY A 47 5.75 -14.46 23.71
N PRO A 48 5.28 -15.47 24.48
CA PRO A 48 4.17 -16.36 24.11
C PRO A 48 2.83 -15.60 24.12
N LEU A 49 1.85 -16.02 23.31
CA LEU A 49 0.53 -15.40 23.28
C LEU A 49 -0.25 -15.70 24.57
N SER A 50 -1.05 -14.72 25.02
CA SER A 50 -1.71 -14.55 26.34
C SER A 50 -0.93 -13.66 27.31
N ASP A 51 0.40 -13.75 27.34
CA ASP A 51 1.27 -12.85 28.13
C ASP A 51 2.65 -12.70 27.44
N PRO A 52 2.77 -11.81 26.42
CA PRO A 52 3.98 -11.68 25.62
C PRO A 52 5.16 -11.14 26.44
N THR A 53 6.23 -11.92 26.52
CA THR A 53 7.46 -11.56 27.25
C THR A 53 8.63 -11.22 26.34
N TYR A 54 8.53 -11.53 25.04
CA TYR A 54 9.56 -11.20 24.06
C TYR A 54 8.99 -10.69 22.73
N CYS A 55 9.81 -9.85 22.08
CA CYS A 55 9.60 -9.34 20.74
C CYS A 55 10.96 -9.34 20.03
N THR A 56 11.17 -10.27 19.10
CA THR A 56 12.48 -10.49 18.46
C THR A 56 12.37 -10.38 16.94
N LEU A 57 13.38 -9.77 16.31
CA LEU A 57 13.40 -9.61 14.86
C LEU A 57 13.58 -10.98 14.17
N ILE A 58 12.73 -11.29 13.20
CA ILE A 58 12.84 -12.50 12.38
C ILE A 58 13.92 -12.28 11.34
N LYS A 59 14.96 -13.13 11.39
CA LYS A 59 15.99 -13.21 10.35
C LYS A 59 15.69 -14.37 9.42
N ASN A 60 15.36 -14.06 8.17
CA ASN A 60 15.13 -15.06 7.13
C ASN A 60 16.31 -15.03 6.14
N PRO A 61 17.10 -16.12 6.01
CA PRO A 61 18.26 -16.16 5.13
C PRO A 61 17.91 -16.33 3.65
N VAL A 62 16.68 -16.73 3.32
CA VAL A 62 16.25 -17.04 1.94
C VAL A 62 15.73 -15.80 1.20
N ARG A 63 15.26 -14.78 1.94
CA ARG A 63 14.76 -13.53 1.36
C ARG A 63 15.61 -12.35 1.83
N ARG A 64 15.58 -11.26 1.05
CA ARG A 64 16.19 -9.99 1.45
C ARG A 64 15.59 -9.53 2.80
N ASN A 65 16.45 -9.24 3.76
CA ASN A 65 16.07 -8.80 5.09
C ASN A 65 17.00 -7.66 5.57
N PRO A 66 16.49 -6.48 5.95
CA PRO A 66 15.07 -6.12 6.01
C PRO A 66 14.44 -5.97 4.60
N VAL A 67 13.12 -6.09 4.53
CA VAL A 67 12.38 -5.95 3.27
C VAL A 67 12.34 -4.47 2.88
N GLN A 68 12.53 -4.17 1.59
CA GLN A 68 12.48 -2.78 1.10
C GLN A 68 11.07 -2.20 1.28
N PHE A 69 10.99 -0.92 1.69
CA PHE A 69 9.72 -0.28 2.00
C PHE A 69 8.72 -0.29 0.84
N ALA A 70 9.19 -0.12 -0.39
CA ALA A 70 8.34 -0.11 -1.60
C ALA A 70 7.56 -1.41 -1.86
N PHE A 71 7.95 -2.54 -1.25
CA PHE A 71 7.20 -3.80 -1.37
C PHE A 71 6.05 -3.94 -0.36
N ARG A 72 5.86 -2.95 0.52
CA ARG A 72 4.73 -2.98 1.44
C ARG A 72 3.42 -2.71 0.68
N PRO A 73 2.30 -3.29 1.12
CA PRO A 73 0.99 -2.86 0.66
C PRO A 73 0.78 -1.35 0.87
N VAL A 74 0.15 -0.71 -0.11
CA VAL A 74 -0.30 0.68 -0.01
C VAL A 74 -1.30 0.79 1.14
N GLY A 75 -1.08 1.74 2.04
CA GLY A 75 -1.98 1.97 3.17
C GLY A 75 -3.24 2.71 2.74
N PHE A 76 -4.32 2.59 3.51
CA PHE A 76 -5.56 3.34 3.24
C PHE A 76 -5.28 4.85 3.19
N VAL A 77 -4.69 5.41 4.25
CA VAL A 77 -4.37 6.86 4.31
C VAL A 77 -3.49 7.30 3.14
N GLU A 78 -2.45 6.53 2.82
CA GLU A 78 -1.57 6.83 1.69
C GLU A 78 -2.32 6.86 0.36
N TYR A 79 -3.18 5.87 0.10
CA TYR A 79 -3.99 5.84 -1.11
C TYR A 79 -4.91 7.06 -1.22
N PHE A 80 -5.65 7.39 -0.14
CA PHE A 80 -6.56 8.53 -0.16
C PHE A 80 -5.82 9.86 -0.33
N THR A 81 -4.70 10.06 0.37
CA THR A 81 -3.88 11.27 0.23
C THR A 81 -3.26 11.38 -1.17
N ALA A 82 -2.77 10.26 -1.73
CA ALA A 82 -2.25 10.23 -3.09
C ALA A 82 -3.33 10.59 -4.10
N VAL A 83 -4.51 9.97 -4.03
CA VAL A 83 -5.62 10.26 -4.94
C VAL A 83 -6.09 11.71 -4.79
N GLU A 84 -6.31 12.19 -3.57
CA GLU A 84 -6.77 13.57 -3.34
C GLU A 84 -5.78 14.59 -3.90
N TYR A 85 -4.49 14.43 -3.59
CA TYR A 85 -3.46 15.38 -4.02
C TYR A 85 -3.27 15.38 -5.54
N ILE A 86 -3.13 14.20 -6.14
CA ILE A 86 -2.90 14.07 -7.58
C ILE A 86 -4.14 14.51 -8.36
N MET A 87 -5.35 14.11 -7.96
CA MET A 87 -6.57 14.49 -8.69
C MET A 87 -6.87 15.99 -8.56
N LYS A 88 -6.48 16.62 -7.45
CA LYS A 88 -6.54 18.08 -7.34
C LYS A 88 -5.57 18.78 -8.29
N GLN A 89 -4.36 18.26 -8.48
CA GLN A 89 -3.41 18.77 -9.48
C GLN A 89 -3.97 18.59 -10.90
N VAL A 90 -4.56 17.43 -11.20
CA VAL A 90 -5.23 17.17 -12.48
C VAL A 90 -6.33 18.20 -12.76
N ASP A 91 -7.20 18.46 -11.78
CA ASP A 91 -8.26 19.46 -11.94
C ASP A 91 -7.70 20.87 -12.17
N GLN A 92 -6.57 21.22 -11.52
CA GLN A 92 -5.91 22.52 -11.70
C GLN A 92 -5.30 22.69 -13.08
N GLU A 93 -4.70 21.64 -13.64
CA GLU A 93 -3.93 21.73 -14.89
C GLU A 93 -4.79 21.43 -16.12
N VAL A 94 -5.65 20.41 -16.05
CA VAL A 94 -6.44 19.93 -17.21
C VAL A 94 -7.93 19.77 -16.89
N GLY A 95 -8.41 20.27 -15.75
CA GLY A 95 -9.83 20.17 -15.35
C GLY A 95 -10.80 20.77 -16.36
N PHE A 96 -10.38 21.79 -17.12
CA PHE A 96 -11.19 22.37 -18.19
C PHE A 96 -11.46 21.36 -19.33
N ILE A 97 -10.48 20.51 -19.67
CA ILE A 97 -10.64 19.44 -20.68
C ILE A 97 -11.60 18.38 -20.15
N LEU A 98 -11.43 17.98 -18.88
CA LEU A 98 -12.31 16.99 -18.25
C LEU A 98 -13.75 17.49 -18.17
N GLN A 99 -13.94 18.76 -17.82
CA GLN A 99 -15.25 19.39 -17.78
C GLN A 99 -15.89 19.48 -19.18
N GLU A 100 -15.14 19.84 -20.22
CA GLU A 100 -15.65 19.88 -21.59
C GLU A 100 -16.04 18.48 -22.11
N SER A 101 -15.25 17.48 -21.76
CA SER A 101 -15.36 16.14 -22.35
C SER A 101 -16.34 15.23 -21.62
N TYR A 102 -16.44 15.40 -20.30
CA TYR A 102 -17.19 14.50 -19.41
C TYR A 102 -18.19 15.22 -18.51
N GLU A 103 -18.34 16.54 -18.63
CA GLU A 103 -19.20 17.38 -17.79
C GLU A 103 -18.92 17.28 -16.28
N ALA A 104 -17.70 16.87 -15.91
CA ALA A 104 -17.31 16.62 -14.52
C ALA A 104 -15.79 16.74 -14.30
N THR A 105 -15.41 17.02 -13.05
CA THR A 105 -14.03 17.07 -12.53
C THR A 105 -13.92 16.13 -11.31
N PHE A 106 -12.73 16.00 -10.71
CA PHE A 106 -12.54 15.10 -9.56
C PHE A 106 -12.90 15.73 -8.21
N THR A 107 -12.65 17.03 -8.02
CA THR A 107 -12.69 17.71 -6.71
C THR A 107 -13.67 18.89 -6.66
N ASP A 108 -13.76 19.70 -7.72
CA ASP A 108 -14.71 20.83 -7.82
C ASP A 108 -15.90 20.48 -8.72
N CYS A 109 -16.66 19.46 -8.30
CA CYS A 109 -17.57 18.70 -9.16
C CYS A 109 -19.05 18.74 -8.74
N GLY A 110 -19.39 19.49 -7.69
CA GLY A 110 -20.76 19.54 -7.15
C GLY A 110 -21.31 18.13 -6.89
N ASP A 111 -22.41 17.79 -7.58
CA ASP A 111 -23.07 16.49 -7.45
C ASP A 111 -22.58 15.42 -8.45
N LYS A 112 -21.72 15.78 -9.41
CA LYS A 112 -21.23 14.90 -10.49
C LYS A 112 -19.71 14.81 -10.47
N CYS A 113 -19.17 13.93 -9.64
CA CYS A 113 -17.73 13.78 -9.48
C CYS A 113 -17.15 12.60 -10.26
N LEU A 114 -16.02 12.86 -10.93
CA LEU A 114 -15.15 11.81 -11.40
C LEU A 114 -14.53 11.09 -10.19
N THR A 115 -14.42 9.78 -10.30
CA THR A 115 -13.93 8.94 -9.20
C THR A 115 -12.89 7.96 -9.72
N THR A 116 -11.85 7.76 -8.93
CA THR A 116 -10.92 6.65 -9.15
C THR A 116 -11.38 5.48 -8.30
N TYR A 117 -11.31 4.28 -8.87
CA TYR A 117 -11.57 3.05 -8.14
C TYR A 117 -10.32 2.16 -8.22
N PRO A 118 -9.84 1.61 -7.09
CA PRO A 118 -8.69 0.71 -7.10
C PRO A 118 -9.03 -0.68 -7.66
N THR A 119 -10.29 -0.92 -8.04
CA THR A 119 -10.81 -2.20 -8.53
C THR A 119 -11.62 -1.99 -9.81
N PRO A 120 -11.68 -2.98 -10.71
CA PRO A 120 -12.38 -2.88 -12.00
C PRO A 120 -13.90 -3.05 -11.84
N ILE A 121 -14.52 -2.27 -10.96
CA ILE A 121 -15.97 -2.29 -10.71
C ILE A 121 -16.68 -1.18 -11.52
N GLY A 122 -15.93 -0.25 -12.10
CA GLY A 122 -16.49 0.83 -12.92
C GLY A 122 -17.15 0.32 -14.20
N LEU A 123 -18.45 0.56 -14.34
CA LEU A 123 -19.21 0.33 -15.58
C LEU A 123 -19.06 1.48 -16.60
N HIS A 124 -18.49 2.60 -16.16
CA HIS A 124 -18.28 3.81 -16.95
C HIS A 124 -16.82 4.28 -16.84
N PRO A 125 -15.84 3.46 -17.28
CA PRO A 125 -14.46 3.91 -17.33
C PRO A 125 -14.32 5.07 -18.32
N LEU A 126 -13.56 6.09 -17.92
CA LEU A 126 -13.16 7.16 -18.82
C LEU A 126 -11.92 6.73 -19.60
N ASP A 127 -11.77 7.22 -20.82
CA ASP A 127 -10.50 7.12 -21.56
C ASP A 127 -9.54 8.23 -21.08
N PHE A 128 -9.30 8.23 -19.77
CA PHE A 128 -8.43 9.15 -19.05
C PHE A 128 -7.69 8.39 -17.96
N GLY A 129 -6.37 8.53 -17.91
CA GLY A 129 -5.51 7.84 -16.94
C GLY A 129 -4.31 8.69 -16.55
N VAL A 130 -3.87 8.54 -15.31
CA VAL A 130 -2.74 9.31 -14.75
C VAL A 130 -1.71 8.35 -14.20
N LEU A 131 -0.46 8.51 -14.65
CA LEU A 131 0.69 7.90 -14.02
C LEU A 131 1.32 8.93 -13.08
N ALA A 132 1.27 8.67 -11.77
CA ALA A 132 1.84 9.55 -10.76
C ALA A 132 2.94 8.83 -9.98
N ASN A 133 4.02 9.56 -9.72
CA ASN A 133 5.06 9.15 -8.79
C ASN A 133 4.72 9.70 -7.41
N VAL A 134 4.42 8.78 -6.49
CA VAL A 134 4.04 9.06 -5.11
C VAL A 134 5.07 8.53 -4.12
N ASP A 135 6.33 8.46 -4.55
CA ASP A 135 7.43 8.01 -3.70
C ASP A 135 7.74 9.03 -2.59
N GLY A 136 8.08 8.49 -1.43
CA GLY A 136 8.41 9.30 -0.25
C GLY A 136 7.18 9.75 0.53
N SER A 137 7.43 10.30 1.72
CA SER A 137 6.39 10.70 2.66
C SER A 137 5.97 12.17 2.54
N ASP A 138 6.56 12.93 1.61
CA ASP A 138 6.27 14.34 1.39
C ASP A 138 5.43 14.51 0.12
N PRO A 139 4.12 14.79 0.23
CA PRO A 139 3.24 14.95 -0.92
C PRO A 139 3.64 16.07 -1.88
N SER A 140 4.37 17.08 -1.41
CA SER A 140 4.82 18.19 -2.26
C SER A 140 5.87 17.79 -3.30
N LEU A 141 6.50 16.62 -3.13
CA LEU A 141 7.45 16.04 -4.07
C LEU A 141 6.80 15.06 -5.05
N TRP A 142 5.53 14.74 -4.85
CA TRP A 142 4.79 13.88 -5.77
C TRP A 142 4.50 14.62 -7.07
N LYS A 143 4.45 13.87 -8.16
CA LYS A 143 4.30 14.44 -9.50
C LYS A 143 3.52 13.54 -10.42
N ILE A 144 2.77 14.16 -11.33
CA ILE A 144 2.22 13.49 -12.50
C ILE A 144 3.37 13.30 -13.49
N GLU A 145 3.63 12.05 -13.87
CA GLU A 145 4.69 11.72 -14.83
C GLU A 145 4.14 11.63 -16.25
N LYS A 146 2.93 11.10 -16.42
CA LYS A 146 2.26 10.98 -17.73
C LYS A 146 0.75 11.03 -17.59
N VAL A 147 0.10 11.46 -18.66
CA VAL A 147 -1.36 11.43 -18.80
C VAL A 147 -1.74 10.66 -20.05
N TRP A 148 -2.72 9.78 -19.92
CA TRP A 148 -3.39 9.15 -21.04
C TRP A 148 -4.74 9.82 -21.24
N TYR A 149 -5.05 10.23 -22.46
CA TYR A 149 -6.34 10.81 -22.81
C TYR A 149 -6.71 10.53 -24.26
N ALA A 150 -7.93 10.06 -24.51
CA ALA A 150 -8.50 9.86 -25.85
C ALA A 150 -7.58 9.07 -26.81
N GLY A 151 -7.02 7.96 -26.34
CA GLY A 151 -6.12 7.10 -27.12
C GLY A 151 -4.69 7.62 -27.30
N ALA A 152 -4.32 8.74 -26.69
CA ALA A 152 -3.00 9.35 -26.78
C ALA A 152 -2.31 9.44 -25.40
N LEU A 153 -0.99 9.29 -25.41
CA LEU A 153 -0.13 9.47 -24.24
C LEU A 153 0.56 10.84 -24.31
N TYR A 154 0.47 11.59 -23.23
CA TYR A 154 1.06 12.90 -23.03
C TYR A 154 2.14 12.82 -21.93
N GLU A 155 3.27 13.47 -22.15
CA GLU A 155 4.42 13.45 -21.23
C GLU A 155 4.25 14.44 -20.05
N SER A 156 3.27 15.33 -20.12
CA SER A 156 2.90 16.29 -19.08
C SER A 156 1.45 16.72 -19.23
N THR A 157 0.96 17.46 -18.25
CA THR A 157 -0.34 18.15 -18.22
C THR A 157 -0.30 19.58 -18.76
N ASP A 158 0.90 20.15 -18.93
CA ASP A 158 1.16 21.44 -19.60
C ASP A 158 0.84 21.43 -21.11
#